data_AF-A0A8J2ZIZ5-F1
#
_entry.id   AF-A0A8J2ZIZ5-F1
#
_cell.length_a   1.000
_cell.length_b   1.000
_cell.length_c   1.000
_cell.angle_alpha   90.00
_cell.angle_beta   90.00
_cell.angle_gamma   90.00
#
_symmetry.space_group_name_H-M   'P 1'
#
loop_
_entity.id
_entity.type
_entity.pdbx_description
1 polymer ?
#
loop_
_entity_poly.entity_id
_entity_poly.type
_entity_poly.pdbx_seq_one_letter_code
_entity_poly.pdbx_strand_id
1 'polypeptide(L)'
;MLSYCQRVFWAGLAVSPAVILILLPDRVLAIAEDRVSSFVLIAVASVLSITAIELWRHAINRRALREAPLLTHEALDDPARDMPSARDIRRALVRTLEAEAPDGSVESGPETAEHALRRVIERIVASWGARDIAALGPGRLQELWELQSLITTRPDRAGELSQRFVNPNVVLELRDHVAEIARNRRAFDDRRAAPDAMGAPQARPNS
;
A
#
# COMPACT_ATOMS: atom_id res chain seq x y z
N MET A 1 -19.56 -37.66 7.95
CA MET A 1 -19.70 -36.20 8.19
C MET A 1 -19.28 -35.33 7.00
N LEU A 2 -18.50 -35.80 6.01
CA LEU A 2 -18.16 -35.02 4.80
C LEU A 2 -19.35 -34.76 3.83
N SER A 3 -20.48 -35.44 3.99
CA SER A 3 -21.59 -35.37 3.01
C SER A 3 -22.55 -34.18 3.20
N TYR A 4 -22.51 -33.48 4.34
CA TYR A 4 -23.47 -32.42 4.67
C TYR A 4 -23.03 -31.04 4.15
N CYS A 5 -21.74 -30.69 4.31
CA CYS A 5 -21.19 -29.43 3.78
C CYS A 5 -21.23 -29.37 2.25
N GLN A 6 -21.00 -30.49 1.57
CA GLN A 6 -21.09 -30.54 0.12
C GLN A 6 -22.53 -30.33 -0.37
N ARG A 7 -23.54 -30.91 0.30
CA ARG A 7 -24.95 -30.67 -0.05
C ARG A 7 -25.40 -29.24 0.19
N VAL A 8 -24.96 -28.59 1.26
CA VAL A 8 -25.28 -27.16 1.54
C VAL A 8 -24.60 -26.24 0.52
N PHE A 9 -23.37 -26.54 0.11
CA PHE A 9 -22.66 -25.77 -0.92
C PHE A 9 -23.35 -25.90 -2.29
N TRP A 10 -23.79 -27.10 -2.67
CA TRP A 10 -24.54 -27.31 -3.92
C TRP A 10 -25.97 -26.76 -3.88
N ALA A 11 -26.64 -26.80 -2.72
CA ALA A 11 -27.95 -26.16 -2.55
C ALA A 11 -27.86 -24.63 -2.63
N GLY A 12 -26.80 -24.02 -2.08
CA GLY A 12 -26.54 -22.58 -2.23
C GLY A 12 -26.27 -22.18 -3.69
N LEU A 13 -25.54 -23.00 -4.45
CA LEU A 13 -25.24 -22.76 -5.85
C LEU A 13 -26.47 -22.89 -6.77
N ALA A 14 -27.42 -23.78 -6.43
CA ALA A 14 -28.65 -23.97 -7.20
C ALA A 14 -29.72 -22.91 -6.92
N VAL A 15 -29.73 -22.30 -5.74
CA VAL A 15 -30.77 -21.32 -5.34
C VAL A 15 -30.41 -19.88 -5.76
N SER A 16 -29.12 -19.58 -5.95
CA SER A 16 -28.65 -18.21 -6.25
C SER A 16 -29.12 -17.62 -7.60
N PRO A 17 -29.31 -18.38 -8.70
CA PRO A 17 -29.75 -17.77 -9.97
C PRO A 17 -31.23 -17.38 -9.96
N ALA A 18 -32.08 -18.15 -9.24
CA ALA A 18 -33.52 -17.95 -9.24
C ALA A 18 -33.93 -16.71 -8.44
N VAL A 19 -33.23 -16.40 -7.34
CA VAL A 19 -33.54 -15.23 -6.50
C VAL A 19 -33.18 -13.92 -7.19
N ILE A 20 -32.10 -13.90 -8.00
CA ILE A 20 -31.72 -12.73 -8.79
C ILE A 20 -32.78 -12.43 -9.86
N LEU A 21 -33.39 -13.45 -10.47
CA LEU A 21 -34.46 -13.28 -11.45
C LEU A 21 -35.76 -12.72 -10.87
N ILE A 22 -36.03 -12.94 -9.57
CA ILE A 22 -37.24 -12.44 -8.88
C ILE A 22 -37.13 -10.95 -8.51
N LEU A 23 -35.90 -10.43 -8.37
CA LEU A 23 -35.64 -9.03 -8.00
C LEU A 23 -35.46 -8.09 -9.20
N LEU A 24 -35.52 -8.62 -10.43
CA LEU A 24 -35.44 -7.79 -11.63
C LEU A 24 -36.76 -7.05 -11.87
N PRO A 25 -36.74 -5.72 -12.13
CA PRO A 25 -37.93 -4.97 -12.51
C PRO A 25 -38.56 -5.54 -13.79
N ASP A 26 -39.90 -5.61 -13.87
CA ASP A 26 -40.65 -6.17 -15.02
C ASP A 26 -40.21 -5.60 -16.38
N ARG A 27 -39.67 -4.38 -16.39
CA ARG A 27 -39.16 -3.72 -17.61
C ARG A 27 -37.90 -4.36 -18.19
N VAL A 28 -37.11 -5.09 -17.40
CA VAL A 28 -35.89 -5.76 -17.86
C VAL A 28 -36.21 -7.16 -18.40
N LEU A 29 -37.23 -7.83 -17.85
CA LEU A 29 -37.75 -9.11 -18.34
C LEU A 29 -38.35 -8.96 -19.75
N ALA A 30 -39.07 -7.87 -20.03
CA ALA A 30 -39.66 -7.61 -21.35
C ALA A 30 -38.62 -7.40 -22.48
N ILE A 31 -37.38 -7.01 -22.16
CA ILE A 31 -36.30 -6.82 -23.15
C ILE A 31 -35.56 -8.14 -23.43
N ALA A 32 -35.60 -9.08 -22.49
CA ALA A 32 -34.92 -10.37 -22.61
C ALA A 32 -35.67 -11.38 -23.49
N GLU A 33 -36.97 -11.16 -23.73
CA GLU A 33 -37.87 -12.13 -24.37
C GLU A 33 -37.58 -12.37 -25.86
N ASP A 34 -36.89 -11.44 -26.55
CA ASP A 34 -36.75 -11.53 -28.01
C ASP A 34 -35.35 -11.91 -28.52
N ARG A 35 -34.26 -11.76 -27.74
CA ARG A 35 -32.88 -12.08 -28.23
C ARG A 35 -31.86 -12.51 -27.19
N VAL A 36 -32.19 -12.59 -25.90
CA VAL A 36 -31.18 -12.84 -24.87
C VAL A 36 -31.32 -14.27 -24.35
N SER A 37 -30.53 -15.17 -24.95
CA SER A 37 -30.40 -16.55 -24.49
C SER A 37 -30.07 -16.58 -23.00
N SER A 38 -30.72 -17.47 -22.24
CA SER A 38 -30.53 -17.62 -20.78
C SER A 38 -29.06 -17.75 -20.34
N PHE A 39 -28.18 -18.20 -21.25
CA PHE A 39 -26.73 -18.23 -21.03
C PHE A 39 -26.09 -16.85 -20.82
N VAL A 40 -26.59 -15.80 -21.49
CA VAL A 40 -26.09 -14.43 -21.33
C VAL A 40 -26.46 -13.88 -19.95
N LEU A 41 -27.68 -14.14 -19.49
CA LEU A 41 -28.11 -13.74 -18.15
C LEU A 41 -27.30 -14.46 -17.06
N ILE A 42 -27.02 -15.76 -17.24
CA ILE A 42 -26.16 -16.52 -16.32
C ILE A 42 -24.74 -15.98 -16.35
N ALA A 43 -24.17 -15.67 -17.52
CA ALA A 43 -22.83 -15.12 -17.63
C ALA A 43 -22.70 -13.75 -16.93
N VAL A 44 -23.67 -12.85 -17.13
CA VAL A 44 -23.70 -11.54 -16.47
C VAL A 44 -23.84 -11.69 -14.96
N ALA A 45 -24.75 -12.55 -14.49
CA ALA A 45 -24.91 -12.82 -13.07
C ALA A 45 -23.64 -13.42 -12.44
N SER A 46 -22.91 -14.27 -13.18
CA SER A 46 -21.65 -14.87 -12.73
C SER A 46 -20.55 -13.81 -12.58
N VAL A 47 -20.40 -12.92 -13.56
CA VAL A 47 -19.43 -11.82 -13.50
C VAL A 47 -19.75 -10.86 -12.35
N LEU A 48 -21.02 -10.52 -12.16
CA LEU A 48 -21.46 -9.69 -11.03
C LEU A 48 -21.20 -10.37 -9.67
N SER A 49 -21.39 -11.67 -9.57
CA SER A 49 -21.12 -12.43 -8.33
C SER A 49 -19.62 -12.50 -8.02
N ILE A 50 -18.78 -12.75 -9.03
CA ILE A 50 -17.32 -12.79 -8.87
C ILE A 50 -16.80 -11.40 -8.45
N THR A 51 -17.27 -10.34 -9.11
CA THR A 51 -16.87 -8.96 -8.77
C THR A 51 -17.34 -8.56 -7.38
N ALA A 52 -18.56 -8.92 -6.97
CA ALA A 52 -19.06 -8.70 -5.62
C ALA A 52 -18.24 -9.45 -4.55
N ILE A 53 -17.85 -10.71 -4.82
CA ILE A 53 -17.00 -11.50 -3.92
C ILE A 53 -15.60 -10.88 -3.81
N GLU A 54 -15.02 -10.41 -4.91
CA GLU A 54 -13.71 -9.75 -4.88
C GLU A 54 -13.76 -8.40 -4.17
N LEU A 55 -14.81 -7.59 -4.40
CA LEU A 55 -15.04 -6.34 -3.66
C LEU A 55 -15.24 -6.61 -2.17
N TRP A 56 -15.96 -7.67 -1.81
CA TRP A 56 -16.21 -8.03 -0.41
C TRP A 56 -14.95 -8.61 0.25
N ARG A 57 -14.16 -9.45 -0.43
CA ARG A 57 -12.83 -9.88 0.02
C ARG A 57 -11.92 -8.69 0.22
N HIS A 58 -11.90 -7.74 -0.71
CA HIS A 58 -11.12 -6.52 -0.57
C HIS A 58 -11.61 -5.67 0.60
N ALA A 59 -12.92 -5.57 0.85
CA ALA A 59 -13.47 -4.84 1.98
C ALA A 59 -13.18 -5.52 3.33
N ILE A 60 -13.27 -6.85 3.40
CA ILE A 60 -12.92 -7.64 4.60
C ILE A 60 -11.41 -7.58 4.85
N ASN A 61 -10.57 -7.76 3.83
CA ASN A 61 -9.13 -7.62 3.94
C ASN A 61 -8.75 -6.21 4.39
N ARG A 62 -9.41 -5.16 3.88
CA ARG A 62 -9.21 -3.79 4.37
C ARG A 62 -9.66 -3.60 5.82
N ARG A 63 -10.68 -4.33 6.29
CA ARG A 63 -11.11 -4.31 7.70
C ARG A 63 -10.13 -5.08 8.61
N ALA A 64 -9.61 -6.21 8.15
CA ALA A 64 -8.60 -6.98 8.87
C ALA A 64 -7.26 -6.22 8.94
N LEU A 65 -6.90 -5.49 7.89
CA LEU A 65 -5.73 -4.61 7.85
C LEU A 65 -5.90 -3.34 8.70
N ARG A 66 -7.14 -2.91 8.98
CA ARG A 66 -7.41 -1.68 9.74
C ARG A 66 -6.90 -1.71 11.18
N GLU A 67 -6.76 -2.91 11.75
CA GLU A 67 -6.36 -3.09 13.15
C GLU A 67 -5.01 -3.80 13.30
N ALA A 68 -4.45 -4.33 12.21
CA ALA A 68 -3.22 -5.12 12.27
C ALA A 68 -2.06 -4.28 12.86
N PRO A 69 -1.43 -4.73 13.96
CA PRO A 69 -0.21 -4.11 14.47
C PRO A 69 0.95 -4.39 13.52
N LEU A 70 1.83 -3.40 13.35
CA LEU A 70 3.07 -3.61 12.60
C LEU A 70 4.09 -4.40 13.40
N LEU A 71 4.15 -4.15 14.71
CA LEU A 71 5.06 -4.77 15.66
C LEU A 71 4.41 -5.98 16.33
N THR A 72 5.24 -6.92 16.77
CA THR A 72 4.75 -8.00 17.65
C THR A 72 4.32 -7.43 19.00
N HIS A 73 3.52 -8.19 19.75
CA HIS A 73 3.08 -7.75 21.08
C HIS A 73 4.27 -7.55 22.02
N GLU A 74 5.27 -8.43 21.94
CA GLU A 74 6.50 -8.35 22.73
C GLU A 74 7.29 -7.07 22.41
N ALA A 75 7.35 -6.69 21.14
CA ALA A 75 8.06 -5.48 20.72
C ALA A 75 7.32 -4.19 21.13
N LEU A 76 6.01 -4.24 21.35
CA LEU A 76 5.22 -3.14 21.89
C LEU A 76 5.41 -2.99 23.41
N ASP A 77 5.47 -4.10 24.13
CA ASP A 77 5.69 -4.11 25.58
C ASP A 77 7.15 -3.80 25.97
N ASP A 78 8.10 -4.20 25.14
CA ASP A 78 9.54 -3.94 25.31
C ASP A 78 10.07 -3.00 24.21
N PRO A 79 9.86 -1.66 24.37
CA PRO A 79 10.36 -0.68 23.42
C PRO A 79 11.89 -0.70 23.38
N ALA A 80 12.46 -0.38 22.21
CA ALA A 80 13.91 -0.29 22.07
C ALA A 80 14.51 0.68 23.12
N ARG A 81 15.68 0.33 23.68
CA ARG A 81 16.33 1.10 24.76
C ARG A 81 16.50 2.58 24.46
N ASP A 82 16.67 2.93 23.19
CA ASP A 82 16.90 4.30 22.73
C ASP A 82 15.62 4.95 22.13
N MET A 83 14.44 4.47 22.52
CA MET A 83 13.16 5.01 22.03
C MET A 83 13.00 6.49 22.44
N PRO A 84 12.85 7.42 21.49
CA PRO A 84 12.64 8.83 21.81
C PRO A 84 11.24 9.08 22.38
N SER A 85 11.05 10.26 22.99
CA SER A 85 9.76 10.60 23.56
C SER A 85 8.67 10.69 22.48
N ALA A 86 7.40 10.45 22.84
CA ALA A 86 6.29 10.54 21.90
C ALA A 86 6.21 11.90 21.19
N ARG A 87 6.59 12.99 21.86
CA ARG A 87 6.66 14.34 21.27
C ARG A 87 7.75 14.43 20.20
N ASP A 88 8.89 13.79 20.43
CA ASP A 88 10.01 13.78 19.49
C ASP A 88 9.69 12.92 18.27
N ILE A 89 9.06 11.76 18.49
CA ILE A 89 8.56 10.90 17.42
C ILE A 89 7.59 11.68 16.53
N ARG A 90 6.58 12.35 17.11
CA ARG A 90 5.63 13.16 16.34
C ARG A 90 6.33 14.22 15.52
N ARG A 91 7.28 14.96 16.11
CA ARG A 91 8.04 15.99 15.38
C ARG A 91 8.85 15.40 14.23
N ALA A 92 9.46 14.23 14.43
CA ALA A 92 10.22 13.56 13.39
C ALA A 92 9.31 13.08 12.25
N LEU A 93 8.18 12.46 12.56
CA LEU A 93 7.24 11.99 11.55
C LEU A 93 6.60 13.15 10.78
N VAL A 94 6.28 14.28 11.43
CA VAL A 94 5.77 15.48 10.74
C VAL A 94 6.78 15.98 9.71
N ARG A 95 8.07 16.06 10.05
CA ARG A 95 9.12 16.42 9.07
C ARG A 95 9.19 15.45 7.90
N THR A 96 9.03 14.15 8.15
CA THR A 96 8.97 13.15 7.08
C THR A 96 7.73 13.36 6.20
N LEU A 97 6.58 13.72 6.78
CA LEU A 97 5.35 14.03 6.02
C LEU A 97 5.43 15.33 5.23
N GLU A 98 6.30 16.26 5.61
CA GLU A 98 6.56 17.49 4.86
C GLU A 98 7.45 17.25 3.62
N ALA A 99 7.95 16.03 3.40
CA ALA A 99 8.76 15.70 2.22
C ALA A 99 8.02 16.06 0.92
N GLU A 100 8.68 16.87 0.10
CA GLU A 100 8.11 17.40 -1.14
C GLU A 100 7.88 16.29 -2.15
N ALA A 101 6.71 16.33 -2.80
CA ALA A 101 6.40 15.43 -3.89
C ALA A 101 7.10 15.92 -5.16
N PRO A 102 7.70 15.02 -5.96
CA PRO A 102 8.11 15.41 -7.31
C PRO A 102 6.89 15.93 -8.07
N ASP A 103 7.02 17.07 -8.73
CA ASP A 103 5.93 17.69 -9.51
C ASP A 103 5.59 16.93 -10.80
N GLY A 104 6.22 15.77 -11.03
CA GLY A 104 6.04 14.92 -12.20
C GLY A 104 6.70 15.47 -13.47
N SER A 105 7.38 16.62 -13.40
CA SER A 105 8.15 17.14 -14.52
C SER A 105 9.41 16.31 -14.76
N VAL A 106 9.89 16.31 -16.01
CA VAL A 106 11.19 15.71 -16.37
C VAL A 106 12.33 16.36 -15.57
N GLU A 107 12.17 17.64 -15.20
CA GLU A 107 13.14 18.39 -14.41
C GLU A 107 13.16 17.98 -12.94
N SER A 108 12.01 17.67 -12.34
CA SER A 108 11.94 17.09 -10.99
C SER A 108 12.68 15.77 -10.91
N GLY A 109 12.70 14.98 -11.98
CA GLY A 109 13.37 13.68 -12.01
C GLY A 109 12.57 12.59 -11.29
N PRO A 110 13.19 11.42 -11.04
CA PRO A 110 12.51 10.29 -10.40
C PRO A 110 12.18 10.58 -8.94
N GLU A 111 11.27 9.76 -8.39
CA GLU A 111 10.85 9.79 -6.98
C GLU A 111 12.03 9.80 -6.01
N THR A 112 11.87 10.48 -4.88
CA THR A 112 12.85 10.55 -3.80
C THR A 112 12.53 9.54 -2.69
N ALA A 113 13.55 9.11 -1.95
CA ALA A 113 13.38 8.14 -0.87
C ALA A 113 12.51 8.72 0.27
N GLU A 114 12.65 10.03 0.52
CA GLU A 114 11.88 10.78 1.50
C GLU A 114 10.39 10.82 1.12
N HIS A 115 10.08 11.06 -0.15
CA HIS A 115 8.70 11.03 -0.63
C HIS A 115 8.11 9.63 -0.60
N ALA A 116 8.88 8.60 -0.95
CA ALA A 116 8.46 7.21 -0.85
C ALA A 116 8.12 6.84 0.61
N LEU A 117 8.99 7.18 1.56
CA LEU A 117 8.77 6.97 2.98
C LEU A 117 7.52 7.71 3.47
N ARG A 118 7.32 8.96 3.04
CA ARG A 118 6.09 9.72 3.30
C ARG A 118 4.85 8.96 2.85
N ARG A 119 4.80 8.50 1.59
CA ARG A 119 3.63 7.77 1.03
C ARG A 119 3.32 6.50 1.82
N VAL A 120 4.37 5.80 2.26
CA VAL A 120 4.25 4.59 3.09
C VAL A 120 3.59 4.92 4.43
N ILE A 121 4.09 5.95 5.13
CA ILE A 121 3.53 6.40 6.41
C ILE A 121 2.09 6.86 6.24
N GLU A 122 1.79 7.69 5.24
CA GLU A 122 0.42 8.16 4.95
C GLU A 122 -0.52 6.98 4.70
N ARG A 123 -0.09 5.97 3.93
CA ARG A 123 -0.90 4.79 3.64
C ARG A 123 -1.16 3.94 4.88
N ILE A 124 -0.18 3.82 5.78
CA ILE A 124 -0.34 3.12 7.05
C ILE A 124 -1.30 3.87 7.97
N VAL A 125 -1.11 5.18 8.15
CA VAL A 125 -1.98 6.03 8.98
C VAL A 125 -3.43 5.99 8.46
N ALA A 126 -3.60 6.08 7.13
CA ALA A 126 -4.91 5.94 6.49
C ALA A 126 -5.50 4.53 6.68
N SER A 127 -4.67 3.49 6.67
CA SER A 127 -5.12 2.12 6.93
C SER A 127 -5.68 1.96 8.34
N TRP A 128 -5.09 2.62 9.34
CA TRP A 128 -5.61 2.65 10.72
C TRP A 128 -6.83 3.56 10.91
N GLY A 129 -7.24 4.28 9.87
CA GLY A 129 -8.37 5.22 9.93
C GLY A 129 -8.10 6.49 10.75
N ALA A 130 -6.83 6.78 11.07
CA ALA A 130 -6.46 8.01 11.74
C ALA A 130 -6.48 9.19 10.76
N ARG A 131 -7.00 10.34 11.20
CA ARG A 131 -7.05 11.57 10.38
C ARG A 131 -5.69 12.24 10.26
N ASP A 132 -4.87 12.13 11.30
CA ASP A 132 -3.56 12.77 11.41
C ASP A 132 -2.70 12.01 12.43
N ILE A 133 -1.38 12.16 12.33
CA ILE A 133 -0.40 11.68 13.30
C ILE A 133 -0.75 12.17 14.70
N ALA A 134 -1.23 13.41 14.88
CA ALA A 134 -1.59 13.95 16.19
C ALA A 134 -2.62 13.08 16.94
N ALA A 135 -3.51 12.39 16.22
CA ALA A 135 -4.54 11.53 16.80
C ALA A 135 -4.01 10.13 17.20
N LEU A 136 -2.78 9.77 16.84
CA LEU A 136 -2.23 8.44 17.12
C LEU A 136 -1.88 8.29 18.60
N GLY A 137 -2.18 7.11 19.15
CA GLY A 137 -1.73 6.69 20.48
C GLY A 137 -0.25 6.30 20.50
N PRO A 138 0.34 6.13 21.70
CA PRO A 138 1.77 5.87 21.88
C PRO A 138 2.26 4.60 21.18
N GLY A 139 1.52 3.49 21.22
CA GLY A 139 1.90 2.25 20.53
C GLY A 139 1.99 2.41 19.00
N ARG A 140 1.03 3.12 18.39
CA ARG A 140 1.06 3.40 16.94
C ARG A 140 2.18 4.36 16.55
N LEU A 141 2.54 5.30 17.42
CA LEU A 141 3.72 6.14 17.19
C LEU A 141 5.02 5.33 17.24
N GLN A 142 5.12 4.40 18.19
CA GLN A 142 6.25 3.47 18.28
C GLN A 142 6.36 2.60 17.03
N GLU A 143 5.25 2.05 16.54
CA GLU A 143 5.22 1.28 15.29
C GLU A 143 5.76 2.10 14.10
N LEU A 144 5.32 3.35 13.94
CA LEU A 144 5.80 4.22 12.87
C LEU A 144 7.28 4.62 13.04
N TRP A 145 7.72 4.85 14.27
CA TRP A 145 9.11 5.19 14.56
C TRP A 145 10.06 4.02 14.24
N GLU A 146 9.72 2.81 14.67
CA GLU A 146 10.49 1.60 14.40
C GLU A 146 10.52 1.32 12.89
N LEU A 147 9.40 1.53 12.19
CA LEU A 147 9.36 1.37 10.73
C LEU A 147 10.27 2.38 10.01
N GLN A 148 10.18 3.66 10.36
CA GLN A 148 11.05 4.69 9.81
C GLN A 148 12.53 4.38 10.11
N SER A 149 12.82 3.92 11.33
CA SER A 149 14.18 3.54 11.75
C SER A 149 14.70 2.36 10.93
N LEU A 150 13.88 1.33 10.69
CA LEU A 150 14.23 0.18 9.86
C LEU A 150 14.54 0.59 8.42
N ILE A 151 13.68 1.43 7.81
CA ILE A 151 13.84 1.86 6.42
C ILE A 151 15.10 2.70 6.22
N THR A 152 15.42 3.57 7.18
CA THR A 152 16.54 4.51 7.08
C THR A 152 17.89 3.95 7.56
N THR A 153 17.88 2.77 8.19
CA THR A 153 19.06 2.14 8.77
C THR A 153 19.84 1.28 7.76
N ARG A 154 21.12 1.02 8.09
CA ARG A 154 22.00 0.13 7.33
C ARG A 154 21.44 -1.30 7.25
N PRO A 155 21.77 -2.08 6.19
CA PRO A 155 21.17 -3.40 5.97
C PRO A 155 21.36 -4.39 7.12
N ASP A 156 22.53 -4.36 7.76
CA ASP A 156 22.89 -5.21 8.90
C ASP A 156 21.93 -5.02 10.07
N ARG A 157 21.75 -3.78 10.52
CA ARG A 157 20.81 -3.46 11.60
C ARG A 157 19.35 -3.57 11.20
N ALA A 158 19.01 -3.38 9.93
CA ALA A 158 17.63 -3.54 9.47
C ALA A 158 17.16 -4.99 9.59
N GLY A 159 18.06 -5.96 9.37
CA GLY A 159 17.78 -7.38 9.61
C GLY A 159 17.39 -7.66 11.06
N GLU A 160 18.13 -7.11 12.01
CA GLU A 160 17.82 -7.24 13.45
C GLU A 160 16.49 -6.57 13.81
N LEU A 161 16.27 -5.33 13.34
CA LEU A 161 15.04 -4.58 13.59
C LEU A 161 13.80 -5.27 13.00
N SER A 162 13.94 -5.92 11.84
CA SER A 162 12.82 -6.58 11.15
C SER A 162 12.16 -7.68 11.99
N GLN A 163 12.91 -8.32 12.89
CA GLN A 163 12.40 -9.39 13.76
C GLN A 163 11.38 -8.89 14.79
N ARG A 164 11.33 -7.58 15.05
CA ARG A 164 10.34 -6.94 15.94
C ARG A 164 8.99 -6.75 15.26
N PHE A 165 8.90 -6.97 13.94
CA PHE A 165 7.68 -6.80 13.17
C PHE A 165 6.92 -8.13 13.02
N VAL A 166 5.58 -8.05 12.92
CA VAL A 166 4.73 -9.23 12.67
C VAL A 166 5.07 -9.89 11.34
N ASN A 167 5.46 -9.10 10.34
CA ASN A 167 5.84 -9.57 9.01
C ASN A 167 7.24 -9.05 8.63
N PRO A 168 8.33 -9.69 9.09
CA PRO A 168 9.70 -9.23 8.85
C PRO A 168 10.04 -9.11 7.36
N ASN A 169 9.61 -10.08 6.54
CA ASN A 169 9.89 -10.09 5.10
C ASN A 169 9.29 -8.88 4.39
N VAL A 170 8.05 -8.51 4.73
CA VAL A 170 7.35 -7.38 4.09
C VAL A 170 8.04 -6.06 4.39
N VAL A 171 8.51 -5.85 5.62
CA VAL A 171 9.20 -4.60 5.99
C VAL A 171 10.61 -4.52 5.39
N LEU A 172 11.27 -5.66 5.18
CA LEU A 172 12.55 -5.71 4.47
C LEU A 172 12.38 -5.44 2.97
N GLU A 173 11.37 -6.04 2.32
CA GLU A 173 11.03 -5.73 0.92
C GLU A 173 10.72 -4.25 0.73
N LEU A 174 9.95 -3.67 1.65
CA LEU A 174 9.64 -2.24 1.66
C LEU A 174 10.89 -1.37 1.77
N ARG A 175 11.81 -1.72 2.67
CA ARG A 175 13.10 -1.05 2.80
C ARG A 175 13.90 -1.12 1.50
N ASP A 176 13.98 -2.30 0.90
CA ASP A 176 14.76 -2.52 -0.31
C ASP A 176 14.17 -1.74 -1.50
N HIS A 177 12.84 -1.63 -1.57
CA HIS A 177 12.15 -0.77 -2.52
C HIS A 177 12.50 0.72 -2.35
N VAL A 178 12.47 1.24 -1.11
CA VAL A 178 12.88 2.64 -0.84
C VAL A 178 14.37 2.85 -1.16
N ALA A 179 15.22 1.86 -0.89
CA ALA A 179 16.64 1.91 -1.24
C ALA A 179 16.86 1.89 -2.77
N GLU A 180 16.02 1.20 -3.53
CA GLU A 180 16.03 1.24 -5.00
C GLU A 180 15.68 2.62 -5.54
N ILE A 181 14.64 3.26 -4.99
CA ILE A 181 14.26 4.63 -5.32
C ILE A 181 15.44 5.58 -5.09
N ALA A 182 16.12 5.45 -3.93
CA ALA A 182 17.31 6.25 -3.62
C ALA A 182 18.44 6.06 -4.64
N ARG A 183 18.69 4.81 -5.09
CA ARG A 183 19.71 4.51 -6.11
C ARG A 183 19.35 5.12 -7.47
N ASN A 184 18.10 5.00 -7.88
CA ASN A 184 17.60 5.56 -9.14
C ASN A 184 17.70 7.08 -9.15
N ARG A 185 17.40 7.71 -8.01
CA ARG A 185 17.55 9.15 -7.81
C ARG A 185 19.01 9.61 -7.96
N ARG A 186 19.94 8.98 -7.25
CA ARG A 186 21.38 9.30 -7.37
C ARG A 186 21.89 9.14 -8.80
N ALA A 187 21.53 8.05 -9.47
CA ALA A 187 21.93 7.83 -10.86
C ALA A 187 21.35 8.87 -11.83
N PHE A 188 20.20 9.48 -11.52
CA PHE A 188 19.67 10.61 -12.28
C PHE A 188 20.45 11.90 -11.99
N ASP A 189 20.70 12.19 -10.70
CA ASP A 189 21.44 13.39 -10.28
C ASP A 189 22.88 13.38 -10.83
N ASP A 190 23.56 12.23 -10.80
CA ASP A 190 24.91 12.05 -11.37
C ASP A 190 24.94 12.32 -12.89
N ARG A 191 23.93 11.83 -13.63
CA ARG A 191 23.79 12.10 -15.07
C ARG A 191 23.51 13.58 -15.36
N ARG A 192 22.75 14.24 -14.48
CA ARG A 192 22.43 15.67 -14.61
C ARG A 192 23.61 16.57 -14.25
N ALA A 193 24.51 16.13 -13.37
CA ALA A 193 25.72 16.87 -12.99
C ALA A 193 26.85 16.76 -14.04
N ALA A 194 26.84 15.72 -14.87
CA ALA A 194 27.84 15.48 -15.92
C ALA A 194 27.93 16.50 -17.11
N PRO A 195 26.93 17.33 -17.46
CA PRO A 195 26.99 18.19 -18.66
C PRO A 195 27.97 19.37 -18.61
N ASP A 196 28.41 19.82 -17.43
CA ASP A 196 29.27 21.01 -17.31
C ASP A 196 30.76 20.73 -17.58
N ALA A 197 31.17 19.46 -17.64
CA ALA A 197 32.57 19.09 -17.90
C ALA A 197 32.97 19.06 -19.40
N MET A 198 32.00 19.18 -20.32
CA MET A 198 32.22 18.95 -21.76
C MET A 198 31.88 20.15 -22.65
N GLY A 199 31.50 21.29 -22.05
CA GLY A 199 30.99 22.47 -22.74
C GLY A 199 31.73 23.77 -22.43
N ALA A 200 33.07 23.78 -22.37
CA ALA A 200 33.82 25.03 -22.48
C ALA A 200 33.98 25.38 -23.98
N PRO A 201 33.43 26.51 -24.49
CA PRO A 201 33.58 26.89 -25.88
C PRO A 201 35.06 27.18 -26.18
N GLN A 202 35.66 26.40 -27.10
CA GLN A 202 36.91 26.79 -27.74
C GLN A 202 36.66 28.11 -28.48
N ALA A 203 37.21 29.20 -27.93
CA ALA A 203 37.38 30.45 -28.63
C ALA A 203 38.13 30.16 -29.94
N ARG A 204 37.47 30.38 -31.08
CA ARG A 204 38.16 30.47 -32.37
C ARG A 204 38.89 31.81 -32.42
N PRO A 205 40.22 31.86 -32.53
CA PRO A 205 40.89 33.08 -32.91
C PRO A 205 40.60 33.32 -34.40
N ASN A 206 39.83 34.35 -34.71
CA ASN A 206 39.72 34.85 -36.09
C ASN A 206 41.11 35.34 -36.52
N SER A 207 41.63 34.69 -37.56
CA SER A 207 42.73 35.19 -38.39
C SER A 207 42.15 36.02 -39.53
#